data_AF-A0A532EGZ0-F1
#
_entry.id   AF-A0A532EGZ0-F1
#
_cell.length_a   1.000
_cell.length_b   1.000
_cell.length_c   1.000
_cell.angle_alpha   90.00
_cell.angle_beta   90.00
_cell.angle_gamma   90.00
#
_symmetry.space_group_name_H-M   'P 1'
#
loop_
_entity.id
_entity.type
_entity.pdbx_description
1 polymer ?
#
loop_
_entity_poly.entity_id
_entity_poly.type
_entity_poly.pdbx_seq_one_letter_code
_entity_poly.pdbx_strand_id
1 'polypeptide(L)'
;MNTFTPSLFRKTRPVSGRLLALLGLVLMMFGCQAKDRSAMVTHRVWDEWAVGQVVDARTGLAVPMQPWLEGLATYDVIYLGEEHHNRSHIDAALTVLRSLMSQGRRPWLAMEMFGWDGQPALARYLRSEESIRSEF
;
A
#
# COMPACT_ATOMS: atom_id res chain seq x y z
N MET A 1 76.99 24.74 -28.88
CA MET A 1 76.55 24.05 -30.12
C MET A 1 75.26 23.28 -29.83
N ASN A 2 74.31 23.46 -30.73
CA ASN A 2 72.95 22.90 -30.90
C ASN A 2 72.76 21.43 -30.41
N THR A 3 71.57 20.96 -30.02
CA THR A 3 70.35 20.91 -30.86
C THR A 3 69.03 20.70 -30.08
N PHE A 4 68.01 21.36 -30.61
CA PHE A 4 66.55 21.15 -30.52
C PHE A 4 66.04 19.71 -30.29
N THR A 5 64.96 19.60 -29.50
CA THR A 5 63.91 18.57 -29.69
C THR A 5 62.52 19.18 -29.47
N PRO A 6 61.53 18.89 -30.33
CA PRO A 6 60.26 19.62 -30.38
C PRO A 6 59.15 19.00 -29.51
N SER A 7 58.12 19.81 -29.31
CA SER A 7 56.86 19.54 -28.61
C SER A 7 56.08 18.36 -29.21
N LEU A 8 55.63 17.45 -28.34
CA LEU A 8 54.69 16.39 -28.69
C LEU A 8 53.26 16.92 -28.55
N PHE A 9 52.67 17.40 -29.65
CA PHE A 9 51.24 17.68 -29.72
C PHE A 9 50.48 16.34 -29.71
N ARG A 10 49.85 16.00 -28.57
CA ARG A 10 49.07 14.77 -28.41
C ARG A 10 47.74 14.92 -29.18
N LYS A 11 47.73 14.42 -30.41
CA LYS A 11 46.53 14.33 -31.25
C LYS A 11 45.51 13.39 -30.59
N THR A 12 44.46 13.95 -29.99
CA THR A 12 43.32 13.17 -29.50
C THR A 12 42.63 12.53 -30.72
N ARG A 13 42.61 11.20 -30.75
CA ARG A 13 41.93 10.45 -31.82
C ARG A 13 40.42 10.52 -31.56
N PRO A 14 39.59 10.75 -32.59
CA PRO A 14 38.14 10.75 -32.41
C PRO A 14 37.71 9.34 -32.00
N VAL A 15 36.97 9.26 -30.89
CA VAL A 15 36.36 8.01 -30.43
C VAL A 15 35.36 7.58 -31.51
N SER A 16 35.63 6.43 -32.14
CA SER A 16 34.80 5.88 -33.21
C SER A 16 33.36 5.70 -32.71
N GLY A 17 32.36 6.20 -33.44
CA GLY A 17 30.94 6.07 -33.06
C GLY A 17 30.49 4.62 -32.81
N ARG A 18 31.20 3.63 -33.37
CA ARG A 18 31.00 2.20 -33.08
C ARG A 18 31.34 1.83 -31.64
N LEU A 19 32.35 2.45 -31.03
CA LEU A 19 32.72 2.23 -29.63
C LEU A 19 31.66 2.81 -28.68
N LEU A 20 31.13 3.99 -29.01
CA LEU A 20 30.01 4.60 -28.28
C LEU A 20 28.73 3.77 -28.41
N ALA A 21 28.44 3.24 -29.60
CA ALA A 21 27.28 2.37 -29.82
C ALA A 21 27.41 1.04 -29.06
N LEU A 22 28.60 0.43 -29.04
CA LEU A 22 28.86 -0.79 -28.28
C LEU A 22 28.76 -0.55 -26.77
N LEU A 23 29.26 0.58 -26.27
CA LEU A 23 29.16 0.93 -24.85
C LEU A 23 27.68 1.17 -24.43
N GLY A 24 26.90 1.83 -25.29
CA GLY A 24 25.46 2.02 -25.06
C GLY A 24 24.67 0.71 -25.04
N LEU A 25 25.00 -0.24 -25.92
CA LEU A 25 24.39 -1.57 -25.94
C LEU A 25 24.69 -2.36 -24.65
N VAL A 26 25.92 -2.27 -24.13
CA VAL A 26 26.33 -2.94 -22.88
C VAL A 26 25.62 -2.34 -21.67
N LEU A 27 25.44 -1.03 -21.62
CA LEU A 27 24.75 -0.35 -20.52
C LEU A 27 23.26 -0.71 -20.43
N MET A 28 22.60 -0.99 -21.55
CA MET A 28 21.19 -1.44 -21.55
C MET A 28 21.00 -2.85 -20.95
N MET A 29 22.06 -3.66 -20.84
CA MET A 29 21.99 -4.99 -20.24
C MET A 29 22.11 -4.96 -18.70
N PHE A 30 22.48 -3.83 -18.10
CA PHE A 30 22.55 -3.65 -16.63
C PHE A 30 21.29 -2.98 -16.09
N GLY A 31 20.11 -3.45 -16.52
CA GLY A 31 18.87 -3.14 -15.82
C GLY A 31 18.86 -3.85 -14.47
N CYS A 32 18.87 -3.10 -13.37
CA CYS A 32 18.55 -3.64 -12.05
C CYS A 32 17.07 -4.08 -12.06
N GLN A 33 16.83 -5.34 -12.39
CA GLN A 33 15.58 -6.00 -12.05
C GLN A 33 15.64 -6.18 -10.53
N ALA A 34 15.04 -5.24 -9.80
CA ALA A 34 14.75 -5.40 -8.38
C ALA A 34 13.83 -6.61 -8.26
N LYS A 35 14.44 -7.78 -8.12
CA LYS A 35 13.74 -9.03 -7.95
C LYS A 35 13.09 -8.96 -6.58
N ASP A 36 11.86 -8.45 -6.55
CA ASP A 36 10.93 -8.74 -5.46
C ASP A 36 10.89 -10.26 -5.37
N ARG A 37 11.64 -10.79 -4.42
CA ARG A 37 11.51 -12.19 -4.05
C ARG A 37 10.09 -12.27 -3.52
N SER A 38 9.17 -12.79 -4.34
CA SER A 38 7.89 -13.28 -3.84
C SER A 38 8.25 -14.18 -2.67
N ALA A 39 8.04 -13.68 -1.46
CA ALA A 39 8.30 -14.45 -0.26
C ALA A 39 7.46 -15.71 -0.44
N MET A 40 8.13 -16.85 -0.53
CA MET A 40 7.44 -18.12 -0.50
C MET A 40 6.68 -18.11 0.82
N VAL A 41 5.34 -17.98 0.74
CA VAL A 41 4.46 -18.05 1.91
C VAL A 41 4.64 -19.45 2.44
N THR A 42 5.56 -19.61 3.38
CA THR A 42 5.61 -20.80 4.21
C THR A 42 4.31 -20.75 4.98
N HIS A 43 3.46 -21.75 4.74
CA HIS A 43 2.19 -21.91 5.43
C HIS A 43 2.54 -22.21 6.89
N ARG A 44 2.85 -21.16 7.64
CA ARG A 44 3.05 -21.24 9.08
C ARG A 44 1.65 -21.52 9.59
N VAL A 45 1.40 -22.80 9.90
CA VAL A 45 0.20 -23.20 10.61
C VAL A 45 0.21 -22.36 11.88
N TRP A 46 -0.73 -21.43 11.97
CA TRP A 46 -0.88 -20.58 13.13
C TRP A 46 -1.31 -21.49 14.27
N ASP A 47 -0.42 -21.73 15.25
CA ASP A 47 -0.76 -22.63 16.37
C ASP A 47 -1.89 -22.04 17.24
N GLU A 48 -2.05 -20.71 17.28
CA GLU A 48 -3.21 -20.04 17.90
C GLU A 48 -3.59 -18.76 17.12
N TRP A 49 -4.74 -18.78 16.45
CA TRP A 49 -5.38 -17.55 15.96
C TRP A 49 -6.11 -16.87 17.11
N ALA A 50 -5.94 -15.55 17.24
CA ALA A 50 -6.68 -14.76 18.21
C ALA A 50 -7.48 -13.64 17.52
N VAL A 51 -8.70 -13.41 18.01
CA VAL A 51 -9.52 -12.27 17.60
C VAL A 51 -8.73 -10.97 17.79
N GLY A 52 -8.71 -10.14 16.75
CA GLY A 52 -7.99 -8.86 16.75
C GLY A 52 -6.55 -8.92 16.23
N GLN A 53 -6.03 -10.09 15.87
CA GLN A 53 -4.75 -10.20 15.18
C GLN A 53 -4.89 -9.72 13.72
N VAL A 54 -3.92 -8.93 13.25
CA VAL A 54 -3.84 -8.50 11.84
C VAL A 54 -2.72 -9.27 11.16
N VAL A 55 -2.99 -9.76 9.96
CA VAL A 55 -2.03 -10.48 9.12
C VAL A 55 -1.93 -9.78 7.78
N ASP A 56 -0.71 -9.53 7.32
CA ASP A 56 -0.45 -9.08 5.95
C ASP A 56 -0.70 -10.25 4.99
N ALA A 57 -1.72 -10.12 4.14
CA ALA A 57 -2.12 -11.17 3.21
C ALA A 57 -1.05 -11.50 2.14
N ARG A 58 -0.13 -10.58 1.83
CA ARG A 58 0.96 -10.81 0.87
C ARG A 58 2.05 -11.70 1.47
N THR A 59 2.40 -11.45 2.72
CA THR A 59 3.53 -12.12 3.38
C THR A 59 3.09 -13.28 4.27
N GLY A 60 1.81 -13.31 4.66
CA GLY A 60 1.29 -14.22 5.66
C GLY A 60 1.86 -13.97 7.06
N LEU A 61 2.38 -12.77 7.34
CA LEU A 61 2.98 -12.43 8.63
C LEU A 61 2.04 -11.57 9.45
N ALA A 62 2.04 -11.78 10.77
CA ALA A 62 1.34 -10.91 11.70
C ALA A 62 1.98 -9.51 11.65
N VAL A 63 1.12 -8.48 11.66
CA VAL A 63 1.56 -7.09 11.70
C VAL A 63 1.03 -6.41 12.97
N PRO A 64 1.80 -5.49 13.57
CA PRO A 64 1.31 -4.72 14.71
C PRO A 64 0.10 -3.87 14.33
N MET A 65 -0.96 -3.90 15.14
CA MET A 65 -2.24 -3.23 14.88
C MET A 65 -2.09 -1.72 14.64
N GLN A 66 -1.41 -1.00 15.53
CA GLN A 66 -1.32 0.47 15.46
C GLN A 66 -0.62 0.97 14.17
N PRO A 67 0.61 0.51 13.84
CA PRO A 67 1.25 0.86 12.57
C PRO A 67 0.41 0.49 11.35
N TRP A 68 -0.31 -0.63 11.40
CA TRP A 68 -1.21 -1.03 10.32
C TRP A 68 -2.38 -0.04 10.17
N LEU A 69 -3.03 0.34 11.28
CA LEU A 69 -4.12 1.32 11.30
C LEU A 69 -3.67 2.73 10.87
N GLU A 70 -2.46 3.15 11.24
CA GLU A 70 -1.86 4.41 10.77
C GLU A 70 -1.65 4.37 9.24
N GLY A 71 -1.18 3.24 8.73
CA GLY A 71 -1.03 3.01 7.29
C GLY A 71 -2.35 3.13 6.52
N LEU A 72 -3.47 2.69 7.11
CA LEU A 72 -4.78 2.77 6.46
C LEU A 72 -5.20 4.19 6.10
N ALA A 73 -4.79 5.21 6.87
CA ALA A 73 -5.17 6.60 6.60
C ALA A 73 -4.55 7.14 5.30
N THR A 74 -3.53 6.47 4.76
CA THR A 74 -2.88 6.84 3.50
C THR A 74 -3.67 6.44 2.24
N TYR A 75 -4.67 5.57 2.40
CA TYR A 75 -5.50 5.11 1.29
C TYR A 75 -6.71 6.04 1.07
N ASP A 76 -7.11 6.18 -0.19
CA ASP A 76 -8.32 6.93 -0.56
C ASP A 76 -9.60 6.08 -0.43
N VAL A 77 -9.47 4.77 -0.67
CA VAL A 77 -10.57 3.80 -0.62
C VAL A 77 -10.12 2.56 0.16
N ILE A 78 -10.93 2.14 1.12
CA ILE A 78 -10.70 0.96 1.94
C ILE A 78 -11.93 0.05 1.79
N TYR A 79 -11.70 -1.18 1.32
CA TYR A 79 -12.73 -2.22 1.32
C TYR A 79 -12.62 -3.03 2.60
N LEU A 80 -13.74 -3.21 3.29
CA LEU A 80 -13.80 -4.01 4.49
C LEU A 80 -14.82 -5.13 4.28
N GLY A 81 -14.32 -6.37 4.24
CA GLY A 81 -15.16 -7.56 4.20
C GLY A 81 -15.62 -7.95 5.60
N GLU A 82 -16.78 -8.57 5.67
CA GLU A 82 -17.39 -9.02 6.92
C GLU A 82 -18.20 -10.32 6.69
N GLU A 83 -18.71 -10.90 7.77
CA GLU A 83 -19.58 -12.06 7.74
C GLU A 83 -20.79 -11.67 8.57
N HIS A 84 -21.97 -11.68 7.93
CA HIS A 84 -23.14 -10.88 8.30
C HIS A 84 -23.65 -11.07 9.75
N HIS A 85 -23.16 -12.06 10.49
CA HIS A 85 -23.57 -12.35 11.86
C HIS A 85 -22.41 -12.48 12.87
N ASN A 86 -21.23 -11.95 12.53
CA ASN A 86 -20.07 -12.00 13.41
C ASN A 86 -19.83 -10.68 14.15
N ARG A 87 -20.07 -10.66 15.46
CA ARG A 87 -19.80 -9.49 16.30
C ARG A 87 -18.35 -9.01 16.21
N SER A 88 -17.38 -9.92 16.12
CA SER A 88 -15.98 -9.55 16.02
C SER A 88 -15.65 -8.82 14.70
N HIS A 89 -16.41 -9.06 13.63
CA HIS A 89 -16.25 -8.31 12.38
C HIS A 89 -16.81 -6.89 12.49
N ILE A 90 -17.95 -6.72 13.18
CA ILE A 90 -18.49 -5.39 13.51
C ILE A 90 -17.51 -4.60 14.38
N ASP A 91 -16.95 -5.24 15.42
CA ASP A 91 -15.97 -4.60 16.31
C ASP A 91 -14.68 -4.22 15.56
N ALA A 92 -14.24 -5.05 14.60
CA ALA A 92 -13.11 -4.73 13.73
C ALA A 92 -13.42 -3.54 12.81
N ALA A 93 -14.62 -3.48 12.23
CA ALA A 93 -15.05 -2.35 11.40
C ALA A 93 -15.08 -1.03 12.18
N LEU A 94 -15.60 -1.07 13.41
CA LEU A 94 -15.60 0.09 14.31
C LEU A 94 -14.18 0.51 14.69
N THR A 95 -13.28 -0.45 14.93
CA THR A 95 -11.86 -0.17 15.19
C THR A 95 -11.22 0.62 14.05
N VAL A 96 -11.41 0.16 12.81
CA VAL A 96 -10.90 0.83 11.61
C VAL A 96 -11.50 2.23 11.46
N LEU A 97 -12.83 2.34 11.51
CA LEU A 97 -13.54 3.62 11.34
C LEU A 97 -13.11 4.65 12.38
N ARG A 98 -13.07 4.26 13.66
CA ARG A 98 -12.65 5.14 14.76
C ARG A 98 -11.19 5.56 14.64
N SER A 99 -10.31 4.64 14.21
CA SER A 99 -8.91 4.97 13.97
C SER A 99 -8.78 6.04 12.88
N LEU A 100 -9.45 5.88 11.73
CA LEU A 100 -9.44 6.87 10.65
C LEU A 100 -9.94 8.24 11.15
N MET A 101 -11.03 8.27 11.91
CA MET A 101 -11.57 9.50 12.49
C MET A 101 -10.61 10.16 13.49
N SER A 102 -9.95 9.37 14.35
CA SER A 102 -8.95 9.88 15.31
C SER A 102 -7.72 10.48 14.62
N GLN A 103 -7.40 9.99 13.42
CA GLN A 103 -6.35 10.54 12.55
C GLN A 103 -6.83 11.75 11.73
N GLY A 104 -8.00 12.31 12.04
CA GLY A 104 -8.55 13.51 11.39
C GLY A 104 -9.21 13.26 10.03
N ARG A 105 -9.37 12.00 9.61
CA ARG A 105 -10.07 11.67 8.36
C ARG A 105 -11.58 11.79 8.56
N ARG A 106 -12.30 12.05 7.46
CA ARG A 106 -13.77 12.10 7.40
C ARG A 106 -14.27 11.10 6.35
N PRO A 107 -14.17 9.79 6.62
CA PRO A 107 -14.52 8.77 5.65
C PRO A 107 -16.01 8.82 5.30
N TRP A 108 -16.33 8.57 4.04
CA TRP A 108 -17.70 8.29 3.61
C TRP A 108 -17.92 6.80 3.69
N LEU A 109 -18.94 6.37 4.44
CA LEU A 109 -19.24 4.95 4.61
C LEU A 109 -20.24 4.51 3.54
N ALA A 110 -19.77 3.69 2.61
CA ALA A 110 -20.64 2.92 1.73
C ALA A 110 -20.88 1.55 2.38
N MET A 111 -22.14 1.09 2.36
CA MET A 111 -22.57 -0.12 3.04
C MET A 111 -23.32 -1.02 2.05
N GLU A 112 -22.92 -2.28 1.94
CA GLU A 112 -23.57 -3.26 1.05
C GLU A 112 -25.08 -3.36 1.30
N MET A 113 -25.49 -3.28 2.56
CA MET A 113 -26.88 -3.40 3.01
C MET A 113 -27.80 -2.28 2.51
N PHE A 114 -27.25 -1.18 1.99
CA PHE A 114 -28.02 -0.04 1.51
C PHE A 114 -27.73 0.24 0.03
N GLY A 115 -28.76 0.10 -0.80
CA GLY A 115 -28.75 0.62 -2.16
C GLY A 115 -28.68 2.15 -2.22
N TRP A 116 -28.42 2.67 -3.42
CA TRP A 116 -28.33 4.12 -3.68
C TRP A 116 -29.62 4.87 -3.29
N ASP A 117 -30.76 4.21 -3.45
CA ASP A 117 -32.11 4.69 -3.13
C ASP A 117 -32.41 4.68 -1.62
N GLY A 118 -31.56 4.06 -0.80
CA GLY A 118 -31.65 4.07 0.67
C GLY A 118 -31.19 5.38 1.32
N GLN A 119 -30.41 6.20 0.61
CA GLN A 119 -29.81 7.42 1.17
C GLN A 119 -30.83 8.43 1.75
N PRO A 120 -32.01 8.68 1.13
CA PRO A 120 -33.01 9.57 1.72
C PRO A 120 -33.55 9.08 3.07
N ALA A 121 -33.69 7.77 3.26
CA ALA A 121 -34.14 7.20 4.52
C ALA A 121 -33.07 7.31 5.60
N LEU A 122 -31.81 6.97 5.28
CA LEU A 122 -30.67 7.16 6.17
C LEU A 122 -30.49 8.62 6.59
N ALA A 123 -30.61 9.55 5.65
CA ALA A 123 -30.51 10.98 5.93
C ALA A 123 -31.65 11.50 6.83
N ARG A 124 -32.83 10.87 6.80
CA ARG A 124 -33.89 11.18 7.77
C ARG A 124 -33.54 10.61 9.14
N TYR A 125 -33.14 9.34 9.20
CA TYR A 125 -32.73 8.67 10.45
C TYR A 125 -31.63 9.42 11.19
N LEU A 126 -30.59 9.90 10.49
CA LEU A 126 -29.49 10.66 11.09
C LEU A 126 -29.89 12.07 11.58
N ARG A 127 -31.01 12.62 11.08
CA ARG A 127 -31.52 13.96 11.46
C ARG A 127 -32.59 13.89 12.54
N SER A 128 -33.34 12.80 12.62
CA SER A 128 -34.26 12.57 13.72
C SER A 128 -33.43 12.29 14.97
N GLU A 129 -33.43 13.20 15.95
CA GLU A 129 -33.04 12.87 17.33
C GLU A 129 -34.05 11.92 18.01
N GLU A 130 -34.82 11.17 17.22
CA GLU A 130 -35.76 10.19 17.71
C GLU A 130 -34.95 8.98 18.16
N SER A 131 -34.55 9.07 19.43
CA SER A 131 -34.26 8.01 20.39
C SER A 131 -34.03 6.65 19.75
N ILE A 132 -32.79 6.16 19.87
CA ILE A 132 -32.44 4.74 19.80
C ILE A 132 -33.60 3.96 20.43
N ARG A 133 -34.48 3.37 19.60
CA ARG A 133 -35.52 2.47 20.10
C ARG A 133 -34.76 1.36 20.79
N SER A 134 -35.01 1.19 22.09
CA SER A 134 -34.37 0.19 22.96
C SER A 134 -34.85 -1.24 22.66
N GLU A 135 -35.21 -1.52 21.41
CA GLU A 135 -35.78 -2.79 20.97
C GLU A 135 -34.81 -3.50 20.02
N PHE A 136 -33.57 -3.67 20.49
CA PHE A 136 -32.66 -4.71 20.05
C PHE A 136 -31.80 -5.15 21.24
#